data_AF-A0A0F6YFJ5-F1
#
_entry.id   AF-A0A0F6YFJ5-F1
#
_cell.length_a   1.000
_cell.length_b   1.000
_cell.length_c   1.000
_cell.angle_alpha   90.00
_cell.angle_beta   90.00
_cell.angle_gamma   90.00
#
_symmetry.space_group_name_H-M   'P 1'
#
loop_
_entity.id
_entity.type
_entity.pdbx_description
1 polymer ?
#
loop_
_entity_poly.entity_id
_entity_poly.type
_entity_poly.pdbx_seq_one_letter_code
_entity_poly.pdbx_strand_id
1 'polypeptide(L)'
;MRRCLSILTSLAAIACSEPSDVIAPDAGPAIDAPLEPLDARTTDDAARADGGPIPTDVPAYIVDATPGEWTAIGVNTLADVAFDYGSVATPDGFRTGLQGLMDAWSGGTYARERHRLYVNGGGHRDYDGNEWYAFDVHAARWERVNDPSVYLETEATAGVFPDGAPIPIHTYDCLVYAPTTNSVYRMGAGGSPLRQAWEFSLDTLRWRAVPVEVLDPFGGTARWDPASESILLLQNAQHAAGFAHVDRFDPREPEATRLQQFGPTMSAVTGALDTTHGELVYTGNRVAPIRVVVATGVATPITTAGDTALEAMQGPGFTYDARRDRFTGWGVGDTRTLYHLSRSDWTWTTEVPSSGATPGAPNTNGVFGRFQYVPEYDVMILATTVSGPVMMWKPRDWSPPG
;
A
#
# COMPACT_ATOMS: atom_id res chain seq x y z
N MET A 1 -25.49 -36.85 -55.33
CA MET A 1 -25.98 -36.51 -53.99
C MET A 1 -25.45 -35.12 -53.63
N ARG A 2 -26.33 -34.21 -53.16
CA ARG A 2 -26.05 -32.77 -52.93
C ARG A 2 -25.49 -32.50 -51.51
N ARG A 3 -24.96 -31.27 -51.34
CA ARG A 3 -24.78 -30.42 -50.12
C ARG A 3 -23.32 -30.35 -49.62
N CYS A 4 -22.66 -29.19 -49.50
CA CYS A 4 -22.91 -27.93 -48.75
C CYS A 4 -22.71 -28.01 -47.22
N LEU A 5 -21.65 -27.30 -46.76
CA LEU A 5 -21.53 -26.39 -45.60
C LEU A 5 -21.58 -26.94 -44.15
N SER A 6 -20.55 -26.67 -43.34
CA SER A 6 -20.59 -25.68 -42.24
C SER A 6 -19.28 -25.58 -41.45
N ILE A 7 -19.02 -24.36 -40.98
CA ILE A 7 -17.89 -23.86 -40.19
C ILE A 7 -18.15 -24.13 -38.70
N LEU A 8 -17.12 -24.39 -37.90
CA LEU A 8 -17.11 -24.03 -36.47
C LEU A 8 -15.69 -23.79 -35.95
N THR A 9 -15.58 -22.65 -35.26
CA THR A 9 -14.45 -22.01 -34.58
C THR A 9 -14.01 -22.74 -33.31
N SER A 10 -12.70 -22.72 -33.01
CA SER A 10 -12.16 -23.17 -31.71
C SER A 10 -11.16 -22.17 -31.13
N LEU A 11 -11.40 -21.81 -29.86
CA LEU A 11 -10.54 -21.03 -28.95
C LEU A 11 -9.19 -21.74 -28.74
N ALA A 12 -8.11 -20.96 -28.66
CA ALA A 12 -6.81 -21.43 -28.21
C ALA A 12 -6.59 -21.08 -26.74
N ALA A 13 -6.46 -22.11 -25.90
CA ALA A 13 -5.79 -22.04 -24.60
C ALA A 13 -4.32 -22.43 -24.81
N ILE A 14 -3.38 -21.60 -24.32
CA ILE A 14 -1.95 -21.90 -24.35
C ILE A 14 -1.54 -22.34 -22.95
N ALA A 15 -1.07 -23.59 -22.87
CA ALA A 15 -0.58 -24.25 -21.67
C ALA A 15 0.91 -23.93 -21.41
N CYS A 16 1.28 -23.91 -20.13
CA CYS A 16 2.65 -23.82 -19.63
C CYS A 16 3.44 -25.12 -19.86
N SER A 17 4.76 -25.01 -20.02
CA SER A 17 5.70 -26.14 -19.92
C SER A 17 6.97 -25.72 -19.19
N GLU A 18 7.31 -26.41 -18.10
CA GLU A 18 8.61 -26.40 -17.43
C GLU A 18 9.54 -27.46 -18.05
N PRO A 19 10.86 -27.39 -17.79
CA PRO A 19 11.64 -28.60 -17.63
C PRO A 19 12.40 -28.66 -16.30
N SER A 20 12.34 -29.88 -15.74
CA SER A 20 13.08 -30.45 -14.62
C SER A 20 14.58 -30.57 -14.88
N ASP A 21 15.40 -30.41 -13.84
CA ASP A 21 16.50 -31.33 -13.52
C ASP A 21 16.98 -31.16 -12.07
N VAL A 22 17.16 -32.29 -11.39
CA VAL A 22 17.49 -32.44 -9.96
C VAL A 22 18.99 -32.63 -9.80
N ILE A 23 19.65 -31.82 -8.96
CA ILE A 23 20.99 -32.10 -8.43
C ILE A 23 20.90 -32.02 -6.89
N ALA A 24 21.39 -33.06 -6.22
CA ALA A 24 21.40 -33.18 -4.75
C ALA A 24 22.37 -32.16 -4.10
N PRO A 25 22.07 -31.65 -2.88
CA PRO A 25 22.91 -30.63 -2.24
C PRO A 25 24.14 -31.24 -1.56
N ASP A 26 25.28 -30.59 -1.76
CA ASP A 26 26.52 -30.82 -1.01
C ASP A 26 26.51 -29.94 0.25
N ALA A 27 26.95 -30.49 1.39
CA ALA A 27 26.86 -29.84 2.69
C ALA A 27 27.93 -28.73 2.85
N GLY A 28 27.52 -27.47 2.66
CA GLY A 28 28.33 -26.27 2.97
C GLY A 28 28.26 -25.87 4.46
N PRO A 29 29.27 -25.15 4.99
CA PRO A 29 29.45 -24.99 6.43
C PRO A 29 28.46 -23.99 7.03
N ALA A 30 27.99 -24.29 8.24
CA ALA A 30 27.17 -23.39 9.05
C ALA A 30 27.93 -22.09 9.36
N ILE A 31 27.32 -20.94 9.07
CA ILE A 31 27.87 -19.62 9.43
C ILE A 31 27.17 -19.17 10.71
N ASP A 32 27.76 -19.57 11.84
CA ASP A 32 27.43 -19.06 13.17
C ASP A 32 28.22 -17.74 13.36
N ALA A 33 27.60 -16.60 13.07
CA ALA A 33 28.14 -15.30 13.42
C ALA A 33 27.03 -14.44 14.06
N PRO A 34 27.22 -13.90 15.28
CA PRO A 34 26.22 -13.10 15.95
C PRO A 34 26.04 -11.76 15.21
N LEU A 35 24.80 -11.42 14.90
CA LEU A 35 24.40 -10.08 14.44
C LEU A 35 24.60 -9.10 15.60
N GLU A 36 25.61 -8.25 15.52
CA GLU A 36 25.76 -7.09 16.41
C GLU A 36 24.58 -6.11 16.18
N PRO A 37 23.94 -5.57 17.22
CA PRO A 37 22.84 -4.62 17.06
C PRO A 37 23.36 -3.28 16.50
N LEU A 38 22.76 -2.83 15.41
CA LEU A 38 23.02 -1.50 14.85
C LEU A 38 22.40 -0.41 15.73
N ASP A 39 23.21 0.11 16.66
CA ASP A 39 22.99 1.36 17.38
C ASP A 39 23.25 2.55 16.44
N ALA A 40 22.21 3.05 15.80
CA ALA A 40 22.16 4.42 15.29
C ALA A 40 20.72 4.92 15.17
N ARG A 41 19.93 4.83 16.26
CA ARG A 41 18.78 5.72 16.40
C ARG A 41 19.33 7.14 16.48
N THR A 42 18.93 8.03 15.58
CA THR A 42 19.13 9.46 15.85
C THR A 42 18.39 9.79 17.15
N THR A 43 18.93 10.70 17.96
CA THR A 43 18.35 11.04 19.26
C THR A 43 16.89 11.54 19.18
N ASP A 44 16.43 11.94 17.99
CA ASP A 44 15.04 12.28 17.70
C ASP A 44 14.12 11.05 17.55
N ASP A 45 14.62 9.91 17.06
CA ASP A 45 13.81 8.69 16.89
C ASP A 45 13.53 8.00 18.22
N ALA A 46 14.48 8.05 19.17
CA ALA A 46 14.24 7.60 20.53
C ALA A 46 13.19 8.48 21.24
N ALA A 47 13.20 9.80 21.01
CA ALA A 47 12.20 10.71 21.56
C ALA A 47 10.80 10.54 20.97
N ARG A 48 10.67 9.97 19.76
CA ARG A 48 9.39 9.71 19.06
C ARG A 48 8.89 8.26 19.14
N ALA A 49 9.72 7.33 19.65
CA ALA A 49 9.25 6.01 20.07
C ALA A 49 8.42 6.10 21.36
N ASP A 50 8.66 7.13 22.18
CA ASP A 50 8.16 7.25 23.55
C ASP A 50 6.84 8.02 23.68
N GLY A 51 5.83 7.72 22.86
CA GLY A 51 4.44 8.17 23.11
C GLY A 51 4.23 9.67 23.46
N GLY A 52 5.15 10.53 23.08
CA GLY A 52 5.11 11.96 23.38
C GLY A 52 3.96 12.64 22.64
N PRO A 53 3.54 13.85 23.06
CA PRO A 53 2.54 14.59 22.32
C PRO A 53 3.00 14.77 20.87
N ILE A 54 2.17 14.31 19.94
CA ILE A 54 2.34 14.47 18.49
C ILE A 54 2.59 15.97 18.22
N PRO A 55 3.70 16.36 17.57
CA PRO A 55 3.92 17.75 17.17
C PRO A 55 2.70 18.29 16.41
N THR A 56 2.05 19.30 16.97
CA THR A 56 0.83 19.88 16.38
C THR A 56 1.13 21.11 15.53
N ASP A 57 2.38 21.58 15.48
CA ASP A 57 2.76 22.69 14.64
C ASP A 57 2.87 22.24 13.18
N VAL A 58 2.27 23.04 12.30
CA VAL A 58 2.35 22.82 10.86
C VAL A 58 3.77 23.19 10.40
N PRO A 59 4.52 22.28 9.74
CA PRO A 59 5.84 22.60 9.22
C PRO A 59 5.84 23.83 8.30
N ALA A 60 6.88 24.65 8.40
CA ALA A 60 7.00 25.89 7.62
C ALA A 60 6.85 25.67 6.11
N TYR A 61 7.42 24.58 5.57
CA TYR A 61 7.31 24.27 4.14
C TYR A 61 5.85 23.99 3.70
N ILE A 62 4.97 23.54 4.60
CA ILE A 62 3.53 23.41 4.32
C ILE A 62 2.85 24.77 4.36
N VAL A 63 3.17 25.60 5.37
CA VAL A 63 2.63 26.96 5.51
C VAL A 63 2.98 27.81 4.27
N ASP A 64 4.23 27.73 3.82
CA ASP A 64 4.78 28.54 2.72
C ASP A 64 4.36 28.02 1.34
N ALA A 65 3.97 26.75 1.21
CA ALA A 65 3.49 26.20 -0.05
C ALA A 65 2.24 26.94 -0.55
N THR A 66 2.14 27.09 -1.87
CA THR A 66 1.01 27.79 -2.51
C THR A 66 -0.23 26.88 -2.55
N PRO A 67 -1.38 27.32 -1.99
CA PRO A 67 -2.64 26.59 -2.11
C PRO A 67 -3.06 26.39 -3.57
N GLY A 68 -3.59 25.21 -3.88
CA GLY A 68 -4.01 24.84 -5.23
C GLY A 68 -2.86 24.47 -6.16
N GLU A 69 -1.69 24.13 -5.63
CA GLU A 69 -0.52 23.70 -6.40
C GLU A 69 0.13 22.46 -5.80
N TRP A 70 0.77 21.67 -6.68
CA TRP A 70 1.70 20.64 -6.24
C TRP A 70 3.04 21.26 -5.86
N THR A 71 3.62 20.79 -4.77
CA THR A 71 4.95 21.15 -4.29
C THR A 71 5.80 19.89 -4.17
N ALA A 72 7.01 19.88 -4.73
CA ALA A 72 7.97 18.81 -4.47
C ALA A 72 8.56 19.02 -3.07
N ILE A 73 8.50 17.99 -2.22
CA ILE A 73 9.00 17.99 -0.85
C ILE A 73 9.97 16.82 -0.64
N GLY A 74 10.85 16.96 0.35
CA GLY A 74 11.91 16.01 0.63
C GLY A 74 13.29 16.67 0.71
N VAL A 75 14.03 16.41 1.78
CA VAL A 75 15.46 16.78 1.90
C VAL A 75 16.39 15.68 1.36
N ASN A 76 15.84 14.48 1.15
CA ASN A 76 16.46 13.30 0.56
C ASN A 76 15.40 12.50 -0.21
N THR A 77 15.86 11.46 -0.89
CA THR A 77 15.05 10.49 -1.63
C THR A 77 15.08 9.14 -0.90
N LEU A 78 14.19 8.22 -1.27
CA LEU A 78 14.21 6.86 -0.72
C LEU A 78 15.54 6.16 -1.06
N ALA A 79 16.06 6.38 -2.27
CA ALA A 79 17.32 5.82 -2.73
C ALA A 79 18.52 6.23 -1.86
N ASP A 80 18.48 7.41 -1.24
CA ASP A 80 19.56 7.88 -0.36
C ASP A 80 19.65 7.11 0.96
N VAL A 81 18.57 6.42 1.36
CA VAL A 81 18.50 5.63 2.59
C VAL A 81 18.33 4.13 2.32
N ALA A 82 18.38 3.73 1.05
CA ALA A 82 18.26 2.34 0.65
C ALA A 82 19.34 1.49 1.31
N PHE A 83 18.99 0.24 1.64
CA PHE A 83 19.99 -0.69 2.14
C PHE A 83 21.03 -0.97 1.05
N ASP A 84 22.31 -0.75 1.37
CA ASP A 84 23.41 -1.10 0.48
C ASP A 84 23.75 -2.58 0.68
N TYR A 85 23.29 -3.41 -0.25
CA TYR A 85 23.53 -4.85 -0.24
C TYR A 85 25.00 -5.23 -0.54
N GLY A 86 25.84 -4.28 -0.94
CA GLY A 86 27.27 -4.50 -1.22
C GLY A 86 27.54 -5.68 -2.17
N SER A 87 28.66 -6.38 -1.96
CA SER A 87 29.02 -7.62 -2.67
C SER A 87 28.58 -8.91 -1.94
N VAL A 88 27.77 -8.79 -0.87
CA VAL A 88 27.59 -9.87 0.11
C VAL A 88 26.17 -10.42 0.16
N ALA A 89 25.14 -9.69 -0.28
CA ALA A 89 23.80 -9.98 0.21
C ALA A 89 22.74 -10.44 -0.81
N THR A 90 23.13 -11.06 -1.92
CA THR A 90 22.19 -11.91 -2.70
C THR A 90 22.93 -13.07 -3.35
N PRO A 91 22.99 -14.27 -2.73
CA PRO A 91 23.54 -15.47 -3.36
C PRO A 91 22.90 -15.77 -4.73
N ASP A 92 21.64 -15.35 -4.91
CA ASP A 92 20.85 -15.53 -6.14
C ASP A 92 20.67 -14.25 -6.99
N GLY A 93 21.29 -13.12 -6.59
CA GLY A 93 21.14 -11.80 -7.22
C GLY A 93 19.79 -11.10 -6.94
N PHE A 94 19.79 -9.76 -6.98
CA PHE A 94 18.53 -8.99 -7.11
C PHE A 94 17.89 -9.30 -8.46
N ARG A 95 16.63 -9.73 -8.48
CA ARG A 95 15.91 -9.92 -9.75
C ARG A 95 15.60 -8.59 -10.45
N THR A 96 15.53 -7.49 -9.69
CA THR A 96 15.15 -6.14 -10.12
C THR A 96 15.70 -5.09 -9.14
N GLY A 97 15.88 -3.85 -9.62
CA GLY A 97 16.43 -2.75 -8.81
C GLY A 97 15.40 -2.11 -7.87
N LEU A 98 15.88 -1.25 -6.94
CA LEU A 98 15.09 -0.57 -5.90
C LEU A 98 13.76 0.04 -6.36
N GLN A 99 13.68 0.54 -7.60
CA GLN A 99 12.46 1.15 -8.15
C GLN A 99 11.29 0.15 -8.24
N GLY A 100 11.53 -1.17 -8.28
CA GLY A 100 10.48 -2.17 -8.25
C GLY A 100 9.64 -2.17 -6.97
N LEU A 101 10.15 -1.58 -5.88
CA LEU A 101 9.37 -1.28 -4.67
C LEU A 101 8.19 -0.34 -4.96
N MET A 102 8.30 0.54 -5.96
CA MET A 102 7.26 1.48 -6.37
C MET A 102 6.52 1.06 -7.65
N ASP A 103 7.23 0.42 -8.59
CA ASP A 103 6.66 0.06 -9.90
C ASP A 103 5.81 -1.21 -9.88
N ALA A 104 6.01 -2.08 -8.90
CA ALA A 104 5.18 -3.27 -8.69
C ALA A 104 3.81 -2.91 -8.08
N TRP A 105 3.01 -3.93 -7.81
CA TRP A 105 1.76 -3.80 -7.06
C TRP A 105 2.02 -3.59 -5.57
N SER A 106 2.71 -2.51 -5.24
CA SER A 106 3.00 -2.10 -3.85
C SER A 106 2.03 -1.01 -3.42
N GLY A 107 1.81 -0.82 -2.13
CA GLY A 107 1.07 0.33 -1.60
C GLY A 107 1.84 1.06 -0.52
N GLY A 108 1.08 1.78 0.29
CA GLY A 108 1.58 2.51 1.45
C GLY A 108 0.47 2.68 2.48
N THR A 109 0.84 3.09 3.69
CA THR A 109 -0.11 3.40 4.75
C THR A 109 0.38 4.60 5.56
N TYR A 110 -0.53 5.50 5.90
CA TYR A 110 -0.19 6.69 6.68
C TYR A 110 -0.45 6.46 8.17
N ALA A 111 0.57 6.71 8.97
CA ALA A 111 0.49 6.71 10.42
C ALA A 111 0.44 8.15 10.93
N ARG A 112 -0.77 8.67 11.16
CA ARG A 112 -1.02 10.02 11.68
C ARG A 112 -0.26 10.28 12.98
N GLU A 113 -0.25 9.32 13.89
CA GLU A 113 0.40 9.43 15.20
C GLU A 113 1.92 9.54 15.10
N ARG A 114 2.48 9.24 13.91
CA ARG A 114 3.93 9.31 13.64
C ARG A 114 4.28 10.30 12.54
N HIS A 115 3.31 10.95 11.92
CA HIS A 115 3.45 11.75 10.70
C HIS A 115 4.15 11.02 9.55
N ARG A 116 4.04 9.69 9.47
CA ARG A 116 4.86 8.89 8.55
C ARG A 116 4.01 8.15 7.52
N LEU A 117 4.37 8.28 6.24
CA LEU A 117 3.95 7.36 5.19
C LEU A 117 4.90 6.17 5.18
N TYR A 118 4.40 4.98 5.54
CA TYR A 118 5.13 3.74 5.41
C TYR A 118 4.90 3.10 4.05
N VAL A 119 5.98 2.69 3.40
CA VAL A 119 5.95 2.00 2.10
C VAL A 119 6.70 0.69 2.23
N ASN A 120 6.11 -0.34 1.65
CA ASN A 120 6.70 -1.65 1.52
C ASN A 120 6.03 -2.42 0.37
N GLY A 121 6.77 -3.31 -0.28
CA GLY A 121 6.22 -4.16 -1.33
C GLY A 121 7.29 -4.61 -2.29
N GLY A 122 6.95 -4.60 -3.58
CA GLY A 122 7.68 -5.30 -4.62
C GLY A 122 7.45 -6.79 -4.44
N GLY A 123 8.45 -7.55 -4.00
CA GLY A 123 8.30 -9.00 -3.85
C GLY A 123 8.16 -9.72 -5.17
N HIS A 124 7.92 -11.02 -5.07
CA HIS A 124 7.88 -11.93 -6.21
C HIS A 124 9.17 -11.88 -7.06
N ARG A 125 9.22 -11.08 -8.12
CA ARG A 125 10.43 -10.88 -8.95
C ARG A 125 10.77 -9.40 -9.13
N ASP A 126 10.11 -8.52 -8.38
CA ASP A 126 10.15 -7.06 -8.55
C ASP A 126 10.94 -6.32 -7.45
N TYR A 127 11.06 -6.90 -6.24
CA TYR A 127 11.98 -6.39 -5.22
C TYR A 127 12.21 -7.46 -4.16
N ASP A 128 13.46 -7.69 -3.79
CA ASP A 128 13.84 -8.81 -2.93
C ASP A 128 13.94 -8.43 -1.44
N GLY A 129 13.88 -7.13 -1.12
CA GLY A 129 13.94 -6.62 0.25
C GLY A 129 12.57 -6.61 0.94
N ASN A 130 12.53 -7.02 2.21
CA ASN A 130 11.31 -7.02 3.03
C ASN A 130 11.29 -5.89 4.07
N GLU A 131 12.20 -4.93 3.98
CA GLU A 131 12.31 -3.77 4.85
C GLU A 131 11.25 -2.70 4.60
N TRP A 132 10.99 -1.91 5.62
CA TRP A 132 10.09 -0.77 5.55
C TRP A 132 10.87 0.52 5.29
N TYR A 133 10.30 1.35 4.42
CA TYR A 133 10.70 2.75 4.28
C TYR A 133 9.59 3.64 4.83
N ALA A 134 9.99 4.76 5.43
CA ALA A 134 9.07 5.76 5.94
C ALA A 134 9.43 7.14 5.41
N PHE A 135 8.46 7.87 4.91
CA PHE A 135 8.60 9.31 4.70
C PHE A 135 7.99 10.04 5.89
N ASP A 136 8.83 10.66 6.71
CA ASP A 136 8.41 11.56 7.79
C ASP A 136 7.96 12.88 7.15
N VAL A 137 6.64 13.11 7.16
CA VAL A 137 6.04 14.32 6.60
C VAL A 137 6.53 15.52 7.39
N HIS A 138 6.47 15.49 8.72
CA HIS A 138 6.86 16.64 9.54
C HIS A 138 8.30 17.09 9.27
N ALA A 139 9.24 16.14 9.14
CA ALA A 139 10.64 16.40 8.84
C ALA A 139 10.96 16.49 7.33
N ALA A 140 9.98 16.22 6.45
CA ALA A 140 10.13 16.09 5.01
C ALA A 140 11.33 15.23 4.59
N ARG A 141 11.46 14.01 5.13
CA ARG A 141 12.60 13.13 4.82
C ARG A 141 12.22 11.65 4.79
N TRP A 142 12.90 10.90 3.94
CA TRP A 142 12.89 9.45 3.92
C TRP A 142 13.82 8.87 4.99
N GLU A 143 13.38 7.77 5.58
CA GLU A 143 14.14 6.93 6.50
C GLU A 143 13.90 5.46 6.15
N ARG A 144 14.92 4.64 6.38
CA ARG A 144 14.79 3.18 6.33
C ARG A 144 14.57 2.68 7.75
N VAL A 145 13.47 1.98 7.96
CA VAL A 145 12.97 1.62 9.30
C VAL A 145 13.72 0.42 9.87
N ASN A 146 14.12 -0.52 9.01
CA ASN A 146 14.87 -1.72 9.39
C ASN A 146 15.80 -2.19 8.28
N ASP A 147 16.79 -3.00 8.65
CA ASP A 147 17.56 -3.79 7.68
C ASP A 147 16.67 -4.92 7.12
N PRO A 148 16.77 -5.20 5.81
CA PRO A 148 16.09 -6.32 5.19
C PRO A 148 16.65 -7.65 5.69
N SER A 149 15.84 -8.70 5.65
CA SER A 149 16.32 -10.07 5.73
C SER A 149 17.34 -10.35 4.63
N VAL A 150 18.30 -11.23 4.91
CA VAL A 150 19.17 -11.78 3.86
C VAL A 150 18.31 -12.54 2.88
N TYR A 151 18.37 -12.16 1.61
CA TYR A 151 17.55 -12.80 0.59
C TYR A 151 18.08 -14.19 0.26
N LEU A 152 17.31 -15.21 0.63
CA LEU A 152 17.59 -16.63 0.42
C LEU A 152 16.29 -17.32 -0.04
N GLU A 153 15.82 -17.02 -1.26
CA GLU A 153 14.52 -17.53 -1.76
C GLU A 153 14.46 -19.06 -1.75
N THR A 154 15.55 -19.73 -2.09
CA THR A 154 15.65 -21.20 -2.09
C THR A 154 15.60 -21.82 -0.69
N GLU A 155 15.89 -21.04 0.35
CA GLU A 155 15.83 -21.47 1.76
C GLU A 155 14.51 -21.07 2.43
N ALA A 156 13.70 -20.22 1.79
CA ALA A 156 12.42 -19.79 2.32
C ALA A 156 11.43 -20.97 2.35
N THR A 157 10.95 -21.30 3.55
CA THR A 157 9.94 -22.37 3.72
C THR A 157 8.57 -21.74 3.84
N ALA A 158 7.66 -22.06 2.90
CA ALA A 158 6.31 -21.51 2.85
C ALA A 158 6.27 -19.96 2.88
N GLY A 159 7.26 -19.30 2.27
CA GLY A 159 7.35 -17.84 2.19
C GLY A 159 7.89 -17.17 3.44
N VAL A 160 8.59 -17.91 4.30
CA VAL A 160 9.26 -17.39 5.49
C VAL A 160 10.75 -17.66 5.37
N PHE A 161 11.57 -16.62 5.53
CA PHE A 161 13.02 -16.70 5.54
C PHE A 161 13.55 -17.39 6.81
N PRO A 162 14.81 -17.88 6.83
CA PRO A 162 15.40 -18.54 7.99
C PRO A 162 15.42 -17.70 9.28
N ASP A 163 15.40 -16.36 9.18
CA ASP A 163 15.30 -15.44 10.31
C ASP A 163 13.88 -15.29 10.88
N GLY A 164 12.88 -15.96 10.27
CA GLY A 164 11.48 -15.93 10.66
C GLY A 164 10.67 -14.79 10.04
N ALA A 165 11.29 -13.91 9.24
CA ALA A 165 10.59 -12.83 8.56
C ALA A 165 9.88 -13.32 7.28
N PRO A 166 8.79 -12.67 6.85
CA PRO A 166 8.13 -13.00 5.60
C PRO A 166 9.00 -12.58 4.42
N ILE A 167 8.92 -13.34 3.32
CA ILE A 167 9.41 -12.88 2.03
C ILE A 167 8.68 -11.58 1.62
N PRO A 168 9.27 -10.74 0.77
CA PRO A 168 8.55 -9.59 0.23
C PRO A 168 7.42 -10.04 -0.70
N ILE A 169 6.38 -9.21 -0.80
CA ILE A 169 5.14 -9.52 -1.52
C ILE A 169 4.68 -8.30 -2.32
N HIS A 170 3.80 -8.53 -3.32
CA HIS A 170 2.96 -7.44 -3.80
C HIS A 170 1.95 -7.07 -2.70
N THR A 171 2.03 -5.85 -2.18
CA THR A 171 1.21 -5.42 -1.04
C THR A 171 -0.13 -4.82 -1.45
N TYR A 172 -0.29 -4.38 -2.70
CA TYR A 172 -1.47 -3.67 -3.20
C TYR A 172 -1.91 -2.58 -2.20
N ASP A 173 -3.21 -2.46 -1.93
CA ASP A 173 -3.75 -1.53 -0.94
C ASP A 173 -3.97 -2.16 0.45
N CYS A 174 -3.21 -3.21 0.76
CA CYS A 174 -3.36 -4.02 1.96
C CYS A 174 -2.32 -3.70 3.05
N LEU A 175 -1.81 -2.47 3.10
CA LEU A 175 -0.94 -2.00 4.19
C LEU A 175 -1.72 -1.15 5.18
N VAL A 176 -1.55 -1.42 6.47
CA VAL A 176 -2.28 -0.73 7.55
C VAL A 176 -1.36 -0.45 8.73
N TYR A 177 -1.38 0.78 9.24
CA TYR A 177 -0.82 1.09 10.56
C TYR A 177 -1.91 0.95 11.64
N ALA A 178 -1.60 0.27 12.74
CA ALA A 178 -2.48 0.18 13.91
C ALA A 178 -1.83 0.89 15.11
N PRO A 179 -2.41 2.01 15.60
CA PRO A 179 -1.90 2.73 16.76
C PRO A 179 -1.93 1.92 18.07
N THR A 180 -2.87 0.97 18.23
CA THR A 180 -3.04 0.20 19.47
C THR A 180 -1.88 -0.73 19.77
N THR A 181 -1.18 -1.21 18.74
CA THR A 181 0.00 -2.08 18.85
C THR A 181 1.28 -1.39 18.41
N ASN A 182 1.19 -0.16 17.90
CA ASN A 182 2.30 0.55 17.26
C ASN A 182 3.00 -0.30 16.19
N SER A 183 2.20 -0.91 15.32
CA SER A 183 2.67 -1.84 14.30
C SER A 183 2.13 -1.48 12.92
N VAL A 184 2.89 -1.82 11.88
CA VAL A 184 2.41 -1.84 10.50
C VAL A 184 2.13 -3.28 10.09
N TYR A 185 1.06 -3.48 9.34
CA TYR A 185 0.56 -4.80 8.93
C TYR A 185 0.58 -4.94 7.41
N ARG A 186 1.00 -6.13 6.95
CA ARG A 186 0.75 -6.64 5.60
C ARG A 186 -0.48 -7.56 5.65
N MET A 187 -1.59 -7.09 5.12
CA MET A 187 -2.86 -7.83 5.06
C MET A 187 -3.09 -8.50 3.70
N GLY A 188 -2.01 -8.78 2.96
CA GLY A 188 -2.03 -9.43 1.65
C GLY A 188 -0.88 -10.42 1.49
N ALA A 189 -0.84 -11.12 0.35
CA ALA A 189 0.19 -12.12 0.03
C ALA A 189 0.57 -12.16 -1.47
N GLY A 190 0.50 -11.02 -2.14
CA GLY A 190 0.90 -10.81 -3.53
C GLY A 190 2.08 -11.63 -4.02
N GLY A 191 1.88 -12.53 -5.00
CA GLY A 191 2.97 -13.27 -5.63
C GLY A 191 3.80 -14.15 -4.69
N SER A 192 3.20 -14.59 -3.58
CA SER A 192 3.87 -15.31 -2.49
C SER A 192 3.06 -16.54 -2.04
N PRO A 193 3.73 -17.60 -1.50
CA PRO A 193 3.04 -18.74 -0.89
C PRO A 193 2.50 -18.45 0.53
N LEU A 194 2.70 -17.24 1.06
CA LEU A 194 2.17 -16.85 2.38
C LEU A 194 0.63 -16.95 2.41
N ARG A 195 0.11 -17.47 3.53
CA ARG A 195 -1.35 -17.65 3.76
C ARG A 195 -1.90 -16.89 4.96
N GLN A 196 -1.07 -16.09 5.60
CA GLN A 196 -1.45 -15.30 6.76
C GLN A 196 -0.93 -13.87 6.65
N ALA A 197 -1.61 -12.94 7.30
CA ALA A 197 -1.14 -11.57 7.44
C ALA A 197 0.09 -11.51 8.37
N TRP A 198 0.83 -10.42 8.26
CA TRP A 198 2.07 -10.21 9.02
C TRP A 198 2.07 -8.85 9.69
N GLU A 199 2.47 -8.84 10.95
CA GLU A 199 2.73 -7.67 11.77
C GLU A 199 4.23 -7.36 11.73
N PHE A 200 4.57 -6.08 11.62
CA PHE A 200 5.90 -5.57 11.92
C PHE A 200 5.77 -4.54 13.06
N SER A 201 6.31 -4.89 14.22
CA SER A 201 6.31 -4.02 15.40
C SER A 201 7.33 -2.92 15.23
N LEU A 202 6.90 -1.65 15.36
CA LEU A 202 7.81 -0.50 15.27
C LEU A 202 8.62 -0.30 16.56
N ASP A 203 8.17 -0.88 17.69
CA ASP A 203 8.91 -0.84 18.96
C ASP A 203 10.13 -1.76 18.94
N THR A 204 9.95 -2.96 18.38
CA THR A 204 10.96 -4.03 18.42
C THR A 204 11.68 -4.25 17.09
N LEU A 205 11.14 -3.67 16.00
CA LEU A 205 11.61 -3.86 14.62
C LEU A 205 11.61 -5.33 14.20
N ARG A 206 10.58 -6.07 14.61
CA ARG A 206 10.45 -7.51 14.35
C ARG A 206 9.15 -7.84 13.65
N TRP A 207 9.26 -8.82 12.75
CA TRP A 207 8.14 -9.47 12.11
C TRP A 207 7.50 -10.52 13.01
N ARG A 208 6.18 -10.65 12.91
CA ARG A 208 5.41 -11.74 13.50
C ARG A 208 4.24 -12.09 12.60
N ALA A 209 4.03 -13.38 12.37
CA ALA A 209 2.83 -13.88 11.73
C ALA A 209 1.61 -13.62 12.63
N VAL A 210 0.51 -13.13 12.04
CA VAL A 210 -0.77 -13.01 12.75
C VAL A 210 -1.78 -14.00 12.19
N PRO A 211 -2.68 -14.56 13.03
CA PRO A 211 -3.64 -15.59 12.65
C PRO A 211 -4.83 -15.06 11.83
N VAL A 212 -4.56 -14.18 10.86
CA VAL A 212 -5.54 -13.68 9.89
C VAL A 212 -5.22 -14.33 8.56
N GLU A 213 -6.11 -15.19 8.08
CA GLU A 213 -5.95 -15.81 6.76
C GLU A 213 -6.01 -14.75 5.66
N VAL A 214 -4.98 -14.74 4.82
CA VAL A 214 -5.00 -13.97 3.56
C VAL A 214 -5.27 -14.94 2.43
N LEU A 215 -6.35 -14.65 1.71
CA LEU A 215 -6.99 -15.61 0.82
C LEU A 215 -6.51 -15.45 -0.63
N ASP A 216 -6.87 -14.33 -1.25
CA ASP A 216 -6.53 -14.01 -2.62
C ASP A 216 -5.59 -12.80 -2.70
N PRO A 217 -4.40 -12.94 -3.28
CA PRO A 217 -3.37 -11.92 -3.17
C PRO A 217 -3.52 -10.72 -4.13
N PHE A 218 -4.49 -10.68 -5.05
CA PHE A 218 -4.50 -9.78 -6.22
C PHE A 218 -5.30 -8.47 -6.07
N GLY A 219 -5.23 -7.81 -4.91
CA GLY A 219 -5.66 -6.41 -4.78
C GLY A 219 -6.96 -6.17 -4.04
N GLY A 220 -6.96 -6.63 -2.78
CA GLY A 220 -7.84 -6.15 -1.73
C GLY A 220 -7.50 -4.74 -1.25
N THR A 221 -8.21 -4.28 -0.24
CA THR A 221 -7.92 -3.03 0.48
C THR A 221 -8.07 -3.26 1.97
N ALA A 222 -7.20 -2.63 2.76
CA ALA A 222 -7.29 -2.68 4.21
C ALA A 222 -7.15 -1.28 4.84
N ARG A 223 -7.93 -0.98 5.87
CA ARG A 223 -7.90 0.33 6.56
C ARG A 223 -8.06 0.16 8.06
N TRP A 224 -7.37 1.00 8.83
CA TRP A 224 -7.57 1.13 10.26
C TRP A 224 -8.83 1.95 10.52
N ASP A 225 -9.79 1.39 11.24
CA ASP A 225 -10.96 2.10 11.76
C ASP A 225 -10.70 2.58 13.19
N PRO A 226 -10.50 3.89 13.42
CA PRO A 226 -10.26 4.40 14.77
C PRO A 226 -11.48 4.32 15.68
N ALA A 227 -12.70 4.20 15.15
CA ALA A 227 -13.91 4.13 15.97
C ALA A 227 -14.05 2.77 16.68
N SER A 228 -13.67 1.68 16.00
CA SER A 228 -13.66 0.33 16.56
C SER A 228 -12.27 -0.16 16.99
N GLU A 229 -11.23 0.64 16.79
CA GLU A 229 -9.83 0.27 17.01
C GLU A 229 -9.46 -1.07 16.36
N SER A 230 -9.89 -1.24 15.11
CA SER A 230 -9.70 -2.50 14.37
C SER A 230 -9.36 -2.26 12.91
N ILE A 231 -8.81 -3.28 12.27
CA ILE A 231 -8.50 -3.30 10.84
C ILE A 231 -9.70 -3.86 10.10
N LEU A 232 -10.21 -3.10 9.13
CA LEU A 232 -11.17 -3.58 8.13
C LEU A 232 -10.38 -4.10 6.92
N LEU A 233 -10.55 -5.37 6.57
CA LEU A 233 -9.90 -6.02 5.43
C LEU A 233 -10.96 -6.45 4.42
N LEU A 234 -10.82 -5.97 3.19
CA LEU A 234 -11.59 -6.41 2.03
C LEU A 234 -10.65 -7.22 1.13
N GLN A 235 -10.98 -8.49 0.92
CA GLN A 235 -10.17 -9.41 0.12
C GLN A 235 -11.06 -10.40 -0.63
N ASN A 236 -10.62 -10.91 -1.78
CA ASN A 236 -11.40 -11.97 -2.44
C ASN A 236 -11.26 -13.29 -1.67
N ALA A 237 -12.28 -14.14 -1.73
CA ALA A 237 -12.19 -15.48 -1.17
C ALA A 237 -11.20 -16.36 -1.96
N GLN A 238 -11.30 -16.29 -3.28
CA GLN A 238 -10.32 -16.72 -4.28
C GLN A 238 -10.62 -15.91 -5.55
N HIS A 239 -9.64 -15.60 -6.39
CA HIS A 239 -9.88 -14.80 -7.61
C HIS A 239 -10.98 -15.40 -8.51
N ALA A 240 -11.05 -16.74 -8.58
CA ALA A 240 -12.06 -17.48 -9.36
C ALA A 240 -13.40 -17.69 -8.64
N ALA A 241 -13.49 -17.41 -7.33
CA ALA A 241 -14.70 -17.68 -6.55
C ALA A 241 -15.87 -16.75 -6.90
N GLY A 242 -15.59 -15.59 -7.50
CA GLY A 242 -16.62 -14.62 -7.90
C GLY A 242 -17.19 -13.77 -6.76
N PHE A 243 -16.61 -13.86 -5.55
CA PHE A 243 -17.00 -13.08 -4.38
C PHE A 243 -15.79 -12.70 -3.51
N ALA A 244 -16.02 -11.69 -2.67
CA ALA A 244 -15.10 -11.14 -1.69
C ALA A 244 -15.69 -11.16 -0.27
N HIS A 245 -14.82 -10.98 0.70
CA HIS A 245 -15.13 -10.88 2.11
C HIS A 245 -14.85 -9.48 2.63
N VAL A 246 -15.63 -9.09 3.63
CA VAL A 246 -15.29 -8.02 4.55
C VAL A 246 -15.02 -8.66 5.90
N ASP A 247 -13.76 -8.61 6.31
CA ASP A 247 -13.29 -9.14 7.59
C ASP A 247 -12.88 -7.97 8.49
N ARG A 248 -13.05 -8.16 9.80
CA ARG A 248 -12.61 -7.24 10.84
C ARG A 248 -11.60 -7.93 11.73
N PHE A 249 -10.49 -7.27 12.01
CA PHE A 249 -9.44 -7.79 12.88
C PHE A 249 -9.04 -6.74 13.91
N ASP A 250 -9.33 -6.97 15.18
CA ASP A 250 -8.71 -6.21 16.28
C ASP A 250 -7.34 -6.85 16.57
N PRO A 251 -6.22 -6.11 16.45
CA PRO A 251 -4.88 -6.63 16.72
C PRO A 251 -4.65 -7.21 18.12
N ARG A 252 -5.55 -6.94 19.06
CA ARG A 252 -5.51 -7.46 20.45
C ARG A 252 -6.26 -8.77 20.61
N GLU A 253 -7.04 -9.16 19.60
CA GLU A 253 -7.85 -10.38 19.60
C GLU A 253 -7.18 -11.50 18.80
N PRO A 254 -7.49 -12.78 19.10
CA PRO A 254 -6.79 -13.91 18.49
C PRO A 254 -7.23 -14.22 17.07
N GLU A 255 -8.37 -13.72 16.59
CA GLU A 255 -8.92 -14.06 15.28
C GLU A 255 -9.65 -12.88 14.62
N ALA A 256 -9.69 -12.88 13.28
CA ALA A 256 -10.54 -11.98 12.53
C ALA A 256 -11.99 -12.48 12.47
N THR A 257 -12.95 -11.54 12.50
CA THR A 257 -14.38 -11.81 12.34
C THR A 257 -14.85 -11.47 10.94
N ARG A 258 -15.54 -12.40 10.27
CA ARG A 258 -16.20 -12.12 8.99
C ARG A 258 -17.48 -11.32 9.21
N LEU A 259 -17.53 -10.11 8.67
CA LEU A 259 -18.71 -9.26 8.71
C LEU A 259 -19.67 -9.59 7.56
N GLN A 260 -19.12 -9.75 6.36
CA GLN A 260 -19.94 -9.92 5.16
C GLN A 260 -19.21 -10.74 4.09
N GLN A 261 -19.99 -11.46 3.30
CA GLN A 261 -19.59 -11.96 1.99
C GLN A 261 -20.40 -11.21 0.92
N PHE A 262 -19.74 -10.74 -0.13
CA PHE A 262 -20.39 -10.00 -1.21
C PHE A 262 -19.75 -10.32 -2.57
N GLY A 263 -20.46 -10.10 -3.67
CA GLY A 263 -19.86 -10.04 -5.01
C GLY A 263 -19.97 -8.60 -5.53
N PRO A 264 -19.20 -8.17 -6.56
CA PRO A 264 -18.19 -8.88 -7.36
C PRO A 264 -16.83 -9.05 -6.64
N THR A 265 -15.88 -9.73 -7.28
CA THR A 265 -14.47 -9.70 -6.87
C THR A 265 -13.86 -8.31 -7.10
N MET A 266 -12.77 -8.04 -6.40
CA MET A 266 -11.94 -6.85 -6.55
C MET A 266 -10.56 -7.23 -7.10
N SER A 267 -9.97 -6.35 -7.89
CA SER A 267 -8.57 -6.53 -8.30
C SER A 267 -7.95 -5.17 -8.48
N ALA A 268 -6.79 -4.97 -7.85
CA ALA A 268 -6.05 -3.71 -7.88
C ALA A 268 -6.94 -2.46 -7.67
N VAL A 269 -7.84 -2.53 -6.68
CA VAL A 269 -8.65 -1.39 -6.24
C VAL A 269 -7.89 -0.60 -5.17
N THR A 270 -8.40 0.57 -4.81
CA THR A 270 -7.92 1.34 -3.67
C THR A 270 -9.10 1.83 -2.86
N GLY A 271 -9.07 1.59 -1.55
CA GLY A 271 -10.11 1.98 -0.60
C GLY A 271 -9.77 3.28 0.11
N ALA A 272 -10.79 4.03 0.52
CA ALA A 272 -10.64 5.22 1.33
C ALA A 272 -11.65 5.14 2.46
N LEU A 273 -11.17 5.27 3.70
CA LEU A 273 -12.03 5.26 4.87
C LEU A 273 -12.58 6.67 5.13
N ASP A 274 -13.89 6.79 5.04
CA ASP A 274 -14.66 7.93 5.50
C ASP A 274 -15.02 7.71 6.97
N THR A 275 -14.15 8.21 7.86
CA THR A 275 -14.33 8.14 9.30
C THR A 275 -15.48 9.01 9.80
N THR A 276 -15.92 10.01 9.01
CA THR A 276 -17.01 10.92 9.39
C THR A 276 -18.36 10.21 9.27
N HIS A 277 -18.50 9.31 8.30
CA HIS A 277 -19.75 8.60 8.03
C HIS A 277 -19.71 7.11 8.37
N GLY A 278 -18.57 6.57 8.79
CA GLY A 278 -18.42 5.14 9.13
C GLY A 278 -18.52 4.25 7.90
N GLU A 279 -17.96 4.69 6.78
CA GLU A 279 -17.99 4.01 5.49
C GLU A 279 -16.58 3.90 4.91
N LEU A 280 -16.31 2.80 4.20
CA LEU A 280 -15.17 2.70 3.30
C LEU A 280 -15.70 2.74 1.87
N VAL A 281 -15.12 3.56 1.00
CA VAL A 281 -15.41 3.54 -0.43
C VAL A 281 -14.19 3.05 -1.18
N TYR A 282 -14.35 2.13 -2.11
CA TYR A 282 -13.26 1.68 -2.98
C TYR A 282 -13.65 1.72 -4.46
N THR A 283 -12.65 1.94 -5.31
CA THR A 283 -12.78 1.97 -6.79
C THR A 283 -11.43 1.66 -7.43
N GLY A 284 -11.39 1.61 -8.76
CA GLY A 284 -10.21 1.30 -9.57
C GLY A 284 -10.39 0.03 -10.39
N ASN A 285 -9.54 -0.14 -11.39
CA ASN A 285 -9.51 -1.27 -12.32
C ASN A 285 -10.88 -1.58 -12.95
N ARG A 286 -11.60 -0.53 -13.37
CA ARG A 286 -12.95 -0.58 -13.96
C ARG A 286 -14.04 -1.02 -12.98
N VAL A 287 -13.78 -0.96 -11.69
CA VAL A 287 -14.78 -1.13 -10.63
C VAL A 287 -15.35 0.24 -10.29
N ALA A 288 -16.62 0.47 -10.64
CA ALA A 288 -17.35 1.64 -10.17
C ALA A 288 -17.33 1.70 -8.64
N PRO A 289 -17.39 2.89 -8.00
CA PRO A 289 -17.26 2.99 -6.57
C PRO A 289 -18.27 2.14 -5.82
N ILE A 290 -17.77 1.41 -4.81
CA ILE A 290 -18.59 0.62 -3.91
C ILE A 290 -18.38 1.18 -2.52
N ARG A 291 -19.48 1.53 -1.85
CA ARG A 291 -19.46 1.86 -0.42
C ARG A 291 -19.60 0.60 0.41
N VAL A 292 -18.92 0.56 1.54
CA VAL A 292 -18.99 -0.50 2.53
C VAL A 292 -19.25 0.13 3.89
N VAL A 293 -20.35 -0.22 4.52
CA VAL A 293 -20.66 0.24 5.88
C VAL A 293 -19.70 -0.45 6.85
N VAL A 294 -18.83 0.29 7.53
CA VAL A 294 -17.74 -0.26 8.35
C VAL A 294 -18.26 -1.18 9.45
N ALA A 295 -19.38 -0.81 10.06
CA ALA A 295 -20.00 -1.55 11.17
C ALA A 295 -20.49 -2.95 10.78
N THR A 296 -20.99 -3.13 9.55
CA THR A 296 -21.69 -4.35 9.13
C THR A 296 -21.03 -5.06 7.95
N GLY A 297 -20.08 -4.41 7.28
CA GLY A 297 -19.49 -4.89 6.03
C GLY A 297 -20.44 -4.85 4.83
N VAL A 298 -21.64 -4.29 4.96
CA VAL A 298 -22.61 -4.24 3.84
C VAL A 298 -22.05 -3.37 2.73
N ALA A 299 -21.80 -4.01 1.58
CA ALA A 299 -21.32 -3.38 0.36
C ALA A 299 -22.50 -2.96 -0.55
N THR A 300 -22.45 -1.77 -1.12
CA THR A 300 -23.46 -1.27 -2.08
C THR A 300 -22.78 -0.49 -3.21
N PRO A 301 -23.11 -0.75 -4.48
CA PRO A 301 -22.64 0.07 -5.59
C PRO A 301 -23.12 1.52 -5.46
N ILE A 302 -22.25 2.46 -5.84
CA ILE A 302 -22.58 3.87 -5.99
C ILE A 302 -22.78 4.13 -7.49
N THR A 303 -23.86 4.81 -7.85
CA THR A 303 -24.01 5.38 -9.19
C THR A 303 -23.32 6.73 -9.21
N THR A 304 -22.25 6.84 -9.98
CA THR A 304 -21.50 8.08 -10.16
C THR A 304 -21.88 8.81 -11.44
N ALA A 305 -21.57 10.10 -11.48
CA ALA A 305 -21.71 10.94 -12.66
C ALA A 305 -20.46 11.82 -12.83
N GLY A 306 -20.38 12.58 -13.93
CA GLY A 306 -19.24 13.49 -14.18
C GLY A 306 -18.03 12.79 -14.81
N ASP A 307 -16.83 13.18 -14.41
CA ASP A 307 -15.57 12.67 -14.97
C ASP A 307 -15.09 11.39 -14.28
N THR A 308 -15.60 10.24 -14.73
CA THR A 308 -15.38 8.93 -14.10
C THR A 308 -14.05 8.26 -14.49
N ALA A 309 -13.12 8.99 -15.13
CA ALA A 309 -11.91 8.39 -15.70
C ALA A 309 -11.03 7.66 -14.67
N LEU A 310 -11.00 8.14 -13.42
CA LEU A 310 -10.26 7.51 -12.31
C LEU A 310 -10.72 6.07 -12.03
N GLU A 311 -12.01 5.77 -12.17
CA GLU A 311 -12.59 4.44 -11.87
C GLU A 311 -11.98 3.33 -12.75
N ALA A 312 -11.53 3.69 -13.97
CA ALA A 312 -10.91 2.77 -14.91
C ALA A 312 -9.43 2.50 -14.63
N MET A 313 -8.78 3.32 -13.80
CA MET A 313 -7.35 3.22 -13.51
C MET A 313 -7.07 2.05 -12.57
N GLN A 314 -6.06 1.24 -12.87
CA GLN A 314 -5.57 0.21 -11.95
C GLN A 314 -4.83 0.86 -10.76
N GLY A 315 -5.21 0.50 -9.53
CA GLY A 315 -4.57 0.96 -8.30
C GLY A 315 -4.41 2.48 -8.22
N PRO A 316 -5.49 3.27 -8.41
CA PRO A 316 -5.37 4.72 -8.36
C PRO A 316 -4.92 5.17 -6.97
N GLY A 317 -4.33 6.36 -6.87
CA GLY A 317 -4.31 7.03 -5.59
C GLY A 317 -5.75 7.36 -5.21
N PHE A 318 -6.20 6.99 -4.00
CA PHE A 318 -7.57 7.27 -3.55
C PHE A 318 -7.64 7.40 -2.02
N THR A 319 -8.12 8.55 -1.55
CA THR A 319 -8.19 8.88 -0.11
C THR A 319 -9.43 9.73 0.19
N TYR A 320 -9.81 9.85 1.47
CA TYR A 320 -10.93 10.66 1.91
C TYR A 320 -10.43 11.96 2.56
N ASP A 321 -10.90 13.08 2.03
CA ASP A 321 -10.67 14.41 2.60
C ASP A 321 -11.85 14.76 3.50
N ALA A 322 -11.67 14.51 4.80
CA ALA A 322 -12.72 14.74 5.80
C ALA A 322 -13.08 16.22 6.00
N ARG A 323 -12.22 17.17 5.61
CA ARG A 323 -12.51 18.60 5.73
C ARG A 323 -13.46 19.08 4.64
N ARG A 324 -13.33 18.51 3.43
CA ARG A 324 -14.13 18.89 2.26
C ARG A 324 -15.25 17.92 1.94
N ASP A 325 -15.41 16.89 2.78
CA ASP A 325 -16.38 15.82 2.63
C ASP A 325 -16.43 15.24 1.22
N ARG A 326 -15.26 14.79 0.75
CA ARG A 326 -15.09 14.24 -0.59
C ARG A 326 -13.97 13.23 -0.63
N PHE A 327 -14.08 12.28 -1.54
CA PHE A 327 -12.94 11.44 -1.89
C PHE A 327 -12.09 12.16 -2.93
N THR A 328 -10.79 12.04 -2.82
CA THR A 328 -9.83 12.59 -3.77
C THR A 328 -8.96 11.47 -4.30
N GLY A 329 -8.71 11.48 -5.62
CA GLY A 329 -7.85 10.52 -6.25
C GLY A 329 -6.93 11.11 -7.31
N TRP A 330 -5.96 10.30 -7.72
CA TRP A 330 -4.87 10.70 -8.60
C TRP A 330 -4.41 9.54 -9.48
N GLY A 331 -3.94 9.87 -10.69
CA GLY A 331 -3.16 8.97 -11.53
C GLY A 331 -3.68 8.75 -12.95
N VAL A 332 -4.64 9.56 -13.40
CA VAL A 332 -5.18 9.49 -14.77
C VAL A 332 -4.83 10.75 -15.55
N GLY A 333 -4.42 10.58 -16.81
CA GLY A 333 -4.21 11.68 -17.75
C GLY A 333 -3.05 12.59 -17.37
N ASP A 334 -3.30 13.90 -17.35
CA ASP A 334 -2.33 14.90 -16.87
C ASP A 334 -2.03 14.64 -15.39
N THR A 335 -0.76 14.38 -15.08
CA THR A 335 -0.29 14.04 -13.73
C THR A 335 -0.46 15.15 -12.71
N ARG A 336 -0.82 16.37 -13.12
CA ARG A 336 -1.22 17.43 -12.19
C ARG A 336 -2.68 17.33 -11.75
N THR A 337 -3.51 16.57 -12.44
CA THR A 337 -4.96 16.49 -12.20
C THR A 337 -5.27 15.71 -10.93
N LEU A 338 -6.12 16.29 -10.08
CA LEU A 338 -6.82 15.58 -9.03
C LEU A 338 -8.27 15.32 -9.45
N TYR A 339 -8.78 14.16 -9.07
CA TYR A 339 -10.17 13.77 -9.26
C TYR A 339 -10.87 13.82 -7.91
N HIS A 340 -12.01 14.50 -7.82
CA HIS A 340 -12.79 14.63 -6.59
C HIS A 340 -14.17 14.04 -6.77
N LEU A 341 -14.51 13.04 -5.95
CA LEU A 341 -15.84 12.48 -5.85
C LEU A 341 -16.56 13.10 -4.65
N SER A 342 -17.56 13.92 -4.92
CA SER A 342 -18.39 14.55 -3.89
C SER A 342 -19.17 13.47 -3.12
N ARG A 343 -19.17 13.56 -1.80
CA ARG A 343 -19.92 12.62 -0.94
C ARG A 343 -21.43 12.87 -0.97
N SER A 344 -21.85 14.09 -1.29
CA SER A 344 -23.25 14.53 -1.22
C SER A 344 -24.11 13.99 -2.37
N ASP A 345 -23.52 13.90 -3.56
CA ASP A 345 -24.23 13.57 -4.80
C ASP A 345 -23.50 12.53 -5.68
N TRP A 346 -22.30 12.08 -5.28
CA TRP A 346 -21.49 11.10 -6.00
C TRP A 346 -21.09 11.55 -7.42
N THR A 347 -20.93 12.86 -7.63
CA THR A 347 -20.43 13.41 -8.88
C THR A 347 -18.91 13.58 -8.83
N TRP A 348 -18.22 13.08 -9.86
CA TRP A 348 -16.81 13.33 -10.10
C TRP A 348 -16.57 14.68 -10.75
N THR A 349 -15.58 15.40 -10.23
CA THR A 349 -15.04 16.63 -10.81
C THR A 349 -13.52 16.53 -10.88
N THR A 350 -12.89 17.33 -11.72
CA THR A 350 -11.44 17.41 -11.82
C THR A 350 -10.92 18.78 -11.39
N GLU A 351 -9.76 18.77 -10.76
CA GLU A 351 -9.01 19.96 -10.39
C GLU A 351 -7.62 19.88 -11.01
N VAL A 352 -7.33 20.83 -11.93
CA VAL A 352 -6.03 20.94 -12.59
C VAL A 352 -5.39 22.26 -12.16
N PRO A 353 -4.21 22.24 -11.53
CA PRO A 353 -3.48 23.46 -11.20
C PRO A 353 -2.88 24.10 -12.46
N SER A 354 -2.85 25.42 -12.51
CA SER A 354 -2.24 26.20 -13.61
C SER A 354 -0.72 26.29 -13.52
N SER A 355 -0.16 25.96 -12.36
CA SER A 355 1.23 26.20 -11.96
C SER A 355 1.65 25.19 -10.88
N GLY A 356 2.86 25.35 -10.35
CA GLY A 356 3.44 24.43 -9.38
C GLY A 356 4.21 23.27 -10.02
N ALA A 357 4.66 22.36 -9.16
CA ALA A 357 5.43 21.19 -9.55
C ALA A 357 4.57 20.19 -10.35
N THR A 358 5.23 19.24 -11.00
CA THR A 358 4.55 18.18 -11.78
C THR A 358 4.83 16.85 -11.12
N PRO A 359 3.82 16.15 -10.60
CA PRO A 359 4.01 14.76 -10.22
C PRO A 359 4.53 13.92 -11.38
N GLY A 360 5.38 12.93 -11.07
CA GLY A 360 5.86 11.97 -12.06
C GLY A 360 4.72 11.14 -12.67
N ALA A 361 5.05 10.35 -13.70
CA ALA A 361 4.08 9.43 -14.29
C ALA A 361 3.54 8.44 -13.23
N PRO A 362 2.27 8.03 -13.31
CA PRO A 362 1.73 6.98 -12.45
C PRO A 362 2.47 5.66 -12.68
N ASN A 363 2.75 4.91 -11.61
CA ASN A 363 3.34 3.57 -11.72
C ASN A 363 2.37 2.63 -12.45
N THR A 364 2.88 1.83 -13.39
CA THR A 364 2.06 0.97 -14.26
C THR A 364 1.17 0.00 -13.48
N ASN A 365 1.63 -0.47 -12.32
CA ASN A 365 0.89 -1.45 -11.51
C ASN A 365 0.06 -0.82 -10.38
N GLY A 366 0.05 0.52 -10.27
CA GLY A 366 -0.75 1.27 -9.31
C GLY A 366 0.07 1.99 -8.25
N VAL A 367 -0.54 3.04 -7.68
CA VAL A 367 -0.02 3.86 -6.57
C VAL A 367 -0.63 3.43 -5.24
N PHE A 368 -1.91 3.07 -5.23
CA PHE A 368 -2.64 2.63 -4.05
C PHE A 368 -2.48 3.63 -2.88
N GLY A 369 -2.31 3.13 -1.66
CA GLY A 369 -2.05 3.93 -0.46
C GLY A 369 -0.70 4.67 -0.40
N ARG A 370 0.06 4.80 -1.50
CA ARG A 370 1.14 5.82 -1.57
C ARG A 370 0.64 7.22 -1.90
N PHE A 371 -0.65 7.36 -2.20
CA PHE A 371 -1.37 8.63 -2.19
C PHE A 371 -2.23 8.72 -0.91
N GLN A 372 -1.96 9.68 -0.04
CA GLN A 372 -2.59 9.77 1.28
C GLN A 372 -3.01 11.19 1.62
N TYR A 373 -4.16 11.34 2.29
CA TYR A 373 -4.52 12.58 2.99
C TYR A 373 -3.86 12.59 4.37
N VAL A 374 -3.29 13.75 4.73
CA VAL A 374 -2.60 14.01 5.99
C VAL A 374 -3.46 14.98 6.81
N PRO A 375 -4.40 14.48 7.63
CA PRO A 375 -5.45 15.29 8.24
C PRO A 375 -4.92 16.31 9.24
N GLU A 376 -3.82 16.03 9.93
CA GLU A 376 -3.19 16.97 10.86
C GLU A 376 -2.54 18.16 10.18
N TYR A 377 -2.30 18.13 8.86
CA TYR A 377 -1.70 19.24 8.11
C TYR A 377 -2.60 19.76 6.96
N ASP A 378 -3.76 19.11 6.74
CA ASP A 378 -4.68 19.37 5.61
C ASP A 378 -4.00 19.34 4.24
N VAL A 379 -3.09 18.38 4.02
CA VAL A 379 -2.43 18.20 2.72
C VAL A 379 -2.59 16.77 2.22
N MET A 380 -2.35 16.55 0.93
CA MET A 380 -2.22 15.21 0.38
C MET A 380 -0.77 14.99 -0.04
N ILE A 381 -0.28 13.76 0.11
CA ILE A 381 1.09 13.37 -0.29
C ILE A 381 1.04 12.23 -1.29
N LEU A 382 2.05 12.16 -2.15
CA LEU A 382 2.17 11.18 -3.23
C LEU A 382 3.64 10.75 -3.38
N ALA A 383 3.88 9.44 -3.27
CA ALA A 383 5.18 8.82 -3.56
C ALA A 383 5.09 7.84 -4.74
N THR A 384 5.81 8.13 -5.82
CA THR A 384 5.80 7.31 -7.05
C THR A 384 7.18 6.80 -7.47
N THR A 385 8.26 7.33 -6.92
CA THR A 385 9.62 6.96 -7.34
C THR A 385 10.55 6.90 -6.13
N VAL A 386 11.62 6.10 -6.25
CA VAL A 386 12.62 5.98 -5.19
C VAL A 386 13.67 7.08 -5.24
N SER A 387 13.88 7.70 -6.41
CA SER A 387 14.91 8.72 -6.65
C SER A 387 14.34 10.13 -6.86
N GLY A 388 13.02 10.28 -6.91
CA GLY A 388 12.34 11.56 -7.02
C GLY A 388 11.81 12.07 -5.68
N PRO A 389 11.30 13.32 -5.66
CA PRO A 389 10.69 13.89 -4.47
C PRO A 389 9.36 13.22 -4.14
N VAL A 390 8.92 13.35 -2.90
CA VAL A 390 7.50 13.18 -2.55
C VAL A 390 6.77 14.43 -3.03
N MET A 391 5.60 14.25 -3.63
CA MET A 391 4.77 15.36 -4.07
C MET A 391 3.73 15.66 -3.01
N MET A 392 3.57 16.94 -2.67
CA MET A 392 2.55 17.42 -1.75
C MET A 392 1.56 18.30 -2.49
N TRP A 393 0.27 18.03 -2.29
CA TRP A 393 -0.80 18.91 -2.72
C TRP A 393 -1.36 19.66 -1.52
N LYS A 394 -1.35 20.99 -1.61
CA LYS A 394 -2.02 21.88 -0.65
C LYS A 394 -3.35 22.33 -1.26
N PRO A 395 -4.52 21.99 -0.69
CA PRO A 395 -5.82 22.40 -1.23
C PRO A 395 -5.99 23.93 -1.34
N ARG A 396 -6.83 24.42 -2.27
CA ARG A 396 -7.02 25.87 -2.53
C ARG A 396 -7.57 26.66 -1.35
N ASP A 397 -8.51 26.06 -0.64
CA ASP A 397 -9.17 26.54 0.57
C ASP A 397 -8.46 26.03 1.83
N TRP A 398 -7.17 25.65 1.72
CA TRP A 398 -6.37 25.25 2.86
C TRP A 398 -6.42 26.31 3.96
N SER A 399 -6.63 25.84 5.17
CA SER A 399 -6.49 26.65 6.38
C SER A 399 -5.64 25.88 7.39
N PRO A 400 -4.85 26.57 8.22
CA PRO A 400 -4.11 25.89 9.26
C PRO A 400 -5.07 25.07 10.14
N PRO A 401 -4.78 23.77 10.37
CA PRO A 401 -5.43 22.99 11.42
C PRO A 401 -5.41 23.76 12.74
N GLY A 402 -6.58 23.87 13.38
CA GLY A 402 -6.74 24.54 14.68
C GLY A 402 -6.37 23.67 15.87
#